data_AF-A0A813GHL0-F1
#
_entry.id   AF-A0A813GHL0-F1
#
_cell.length_a   1.000
_cell.length_b   1.000
_cell.length_c   1.000
_cell.angle_alpha   90.00
_cell.angle_beta   90.00
_cell.angle_gamma   90.00
#
_symmetry.space_group_name_H-M   'P 1'
#
loop_
_entity.id
_entity.type
_entity.pdbx_description
1 polymer ?
#
loop_
_entity_poly.entity_id
_entity_poly.type
_entity_poly.pdbx_seq_one_letter_code
_entity_poly.pdbx_strand_id
1 'polypeptide(L)'
;MKHAPFGSDVPFAEPAWYRGNPTAYYQEKHAKFRDKVRAFVDEHLKPFADEWDEAGQCPIVKAYEAGVLSPWAPKELGGTPPEGGWDEFMFIIWADEFSRCGAGGVVILFFITYMAIPHVLEFGSDHLKETIAKPVIGGKAGIAITLTEPQGGSDLANIKTTAVKTPDGKHYVVSGLKKFITGGQCVSYFSTIVRTGGPGYKGLSIIVIPADAPGVKVTKLKAAGWWAGNTTLVTLEDVKVPAENLVGIEGMGFPIMATAMNGERLIGCAGSLRSARLLLSEAIAFARERKTFGKLLSESQVIRHKFAHMARKIEAAQAVIDGIAFSLKNGAGAAEIGGPMALAKVECTSAHEYCAREASQVLGGASFLRQGKGQLVERLAREVRVNVVGGGSEEVMLDLAMRMSKI
;
A
#
# COMPACT_ATOMS: atom_id res chain seq x y z
N MET A 1 -28.80 -0.87 5.39
CA MET A 1 -28.80 -0.29 6.76
C MET A 1 -28.44 1.19 6.67
N LYS A 2 -29.04 2.08 7.46
CA LYS A 2 -28.58 3.48 7.58
C LYS A 2 -27.62 3.56 8.78
N HIS A 3 -26.42 4.08 8.57
CA HIS A 3 -25.45 4.33 9.64
C HIS A 3 -25.64 5.73 10.22
N ALA A 4 -25.24 5.98 11.46
CA ALA A 4 -25.16 7.35 11.95
C ALA A 4 -24.07 8.12 11.19
N PRO A 5 -24.23 9.43 10.90
CA PRO A 5 -23.17 10.23 10.31
C PRO A 5 -21.88 10.17 11.16
N PHE A 6 -20.75 10.01 10.48
CA PHE A 6 -19.43 9.85 11.10
C PHE A 6 -18.37 10.60 10.28
N GLY A 7 -17.33 11.09 10.98
CA GLY A 7 -16.18 11.75 10.36
C GLY A 7 -16.46 13.19 9.93
N SER A 8 -15.75 13.66 8.92
CA SER A 8 -15.82 15.04 8.44
C SER A 8 -17.20 15.43 7.87
N ASP A 9 -17.65 16.65 8.16
CA ASP A 9 -18.83 17.28 7.56
C ASP A 9 -18.53 17.97 6.21
N VAL A 10 -17.28 17.97 5.78
CA VAL A 10 -16.92 18.48 4.44
C VAL A 10 -17.52 17.55 3.38
N PRO A 11 -18.23 18.09 2.36
CA PRO A 11 -18.83 17.26 1.33
C PRO A 11 -17.79 16.36 0.65
N PHE A 12 -18.11 15.06 0.54
CA PHE A 12 -17.27 14.02 -0.09
C PHE A 12 -15.92 13.76 0.60
N ALA A 13 -15.69 14.31 1.79
CA ALA A 13 -14.48 14.05 2.59
C ALA A 13 -14.45 12.64 3.19
N GLU A 14 -15.63 12.04 3.36
CA GLU A 14 -15.80 10.67 3.85
C GLU A 14 -16.60 9.85 2.83
N PRO A 15 -16.43 8.51 2.80
CA PRO A 15 -17.26 7.62 1.99
C PRO A 15 -18.75 7.83 2.27
N ALA A 16 -19.59 7.72 1.25
CA ALA A 16 -21.03 7.99 1.35
C ALA A 16 -21.72 7.25 2.51
N TRP A 17 -21.35 6.00 2.76
CA TRP A 17 -21.95 5.20 3.84
C TRP A 17 -21.58 5.69 5.26
N TYR A 18 -20.50 6.47 5.41
CA TYR A 18 -20.15 7.13 6.68
C TYR A 18 -21.12 8.26 6.98
N ARG A 19 -21.76 8.85 5.97
CA ARG A 19 -22.74 9.94 6.09
C ARG A 19 -24.17 9.45 6.24
N GLY A 20 -24.34 8.16 6.56
CA GLY A 20 -25.63 7.53 6.76
C GLY A 20 -26.40 7.17 5.48
N ASN A 21 -25.76 7.26 4.32
CA ASN A 21 -26.34 6.76 3.09
C ASN A 21 -26.50 5.24 3.15
N PRO A 22 -27.63 4.68 2.68
CA PRO A 22 -27.80 3.25 2.56
C PRO A 22 -26.71 2.63 1.68
N THR A 23 -26.26 1.44 2.06
CA THR A 23 -25.29 0.65 1.29
C THR A 23 -25.66 -0.82 1.36
N ALA A 24 -25.36 -1.54 0.27
CA ALA A 24 -25.45 -3.00 0.19
C ALA A 24 -24.19 -3.71 0.72
N TYR A 25 -23.09 -2.95 0.93
CA TYR A 25 -21.77 -3.48 1.20
C TYR A 25 -21.41 -3.45 2.69
N TYR A 26 -21.71 -2.34 3.36
CA TYR A 26 -21.23 -2.09 4.72
C TYR A 26 -22.25 -2.37 5.83
N GLN A 27 -21.81 -3.13 6.83
CA GLN A 27 -22.59 -3.58 7.98
C GLN A 27 -22.06 -2.96 9.28
N GLU A 28 -22.75 -3.19 10.40
CA GLU A 28 -22.35 -2.67 11.72
C GLU A 28 -20.95 -3.14 12.15
N LYS A 29 -20.57 -4.38 11.83
CA LYS A 29 -19.21 -4.88 12.10
C LYS A 29 -18.12 -4.06 11.40
N HIS A 30 -18.39 -3.55 10.19
CA HIS A 30 -17.48 -2.69 9.46
C HIS A 30 -17.38 -1.30 10.11
N ALA A 31 -18.51 -0.77 10.59
CA ALA A 31 -18.54 0.50 11.33
C ALA A 31 -17.72 0.40 12.63
N LYS A 32 -17.87 -0.67 13.41
CA LYS A 32 -17.08 -0.92 14.63
C LYS A 32 -15.59 -1.03 14.34
N PHE A 33 -15.22 -1.75 13.28
CA PHE A 33 -13.82 -1.86 12.87
C PHE A 33 -13.25 -0.50 12.44
N ARG A 34 -13.98 0.26 11.62
CA ARG A 34 -13.61 1.64 11.27
C ARG A 34 -13.36 2.50 12.50
N ASP A 35 -14.26 2.47 13.50
CA ASP A 35 -14.12 3.31 14.70
C ASP A 35 -12.84 2.97 15.47
N LYS A 36 -12.52 1.68 15.60
CA LYS A 36 -11.27 1.21 16.21
C LYS A 36 -10.04 1.73 15.46
N VAL A 37 -10.03 1.61 14.13
CA VAL A 37 -8.87 2.06 13.32
C VAL A 37 -8.76 3.60 13.33
N ARG A 38 -9.89 4.33 13.20
CA ARG A 38 -9.94 5.80 13.31
C ARG A 38 -9.30 6.28 14.60
N ALA A 39 -9.68 5.69 15.74
CA ALA A 39 -9.15 6.07 17.04
C ALA A 39 -7.63 5.90 17.10
N PHE A 40 -7.12 4.75 16.66
CA PHE A 40 -5.68 4.51 16.58
C PHE A 40 -4.96 5.54 15.69
N VAL A 41 -5.49 5.83 14.50
CA VAL A 41 -4.87 6.77 13.55
C VAL A 41 -4.86 8.18 14.10
N ASP A 42 -5.98 8.65 14.66
CA ASP A 42 -6.09 10.01 15.20
C ASP A 42 -5.24 10.20 16.47
N GLU A 43 -5.01 9.14 17.27
CA GLU A 43 -4.18 9.20 18.48
C GLU A 43 -2.68 9.00 18.20
N HIS A 44 -2.33 8.03 17.35
CA HIS A 44 -0.95 7.53 17.25
C HIS A 44 -0.26 7.82 15.92
N LEU A 45 -0.97 8.21 14.87
CA LEU A 45 -0.35 8.46 13.55
C LEU A 45 -0.47 9.92 13.14
N LYS A 46 -1.69 10.41 13.00
CA LYS A 46 -1.99 11.74 12.45
C LYS A 46 -1.25 12.88 13.18
N PRO A 47 -1.14 12.91 14.52
CA PRO A 47 -0.42 13.98 15.21
C PRO A 47 1.09 14.04 14.92
N PHE A 48 1.68 12.92 14.50
CA PHE A 48 3.13 12.78 14.31
C PHE A 48 3.54 12.65 12.83
N ALA A 49 2.57 12.52 11.93
CA ALA A 49 2.79 12.21 10.52
C ALA A 49 3.71 13.23 9.82
N ASP A 50 3.59 14.51 10.18
CA ASP A 50 4.39 15.61 9.61
C ASP A 50 5.84 15.52 10.05
N GLU A 51 6.06 15.36 11.36
CA GLU A 51 7.40 15.22 11.94
C GLU A 51 8.13 14.00 11.36
N TRP A 52 7.45 12.86 11.27
CA TRP A 52 8.04 11.61 10.79
C TRP A 52 8.37 11.65 9.30
N ASP A 53 7.49 12.23 8.49
CA ASP A 53 7.72 12.38 7.07
C ASP A 53 8.91 13.33 6.82
N GLU A 54 8.95 14.49 7.49
CA GLU A 54 10.06 15.45 7.40
C GLU A 54 11.39 14.85 7.86
N ALA A 55 11.39 14.07 8.95
CA ALA A 55 12.56 13.34 9.43
C ALA A 55 12.94 12.15 8.53
N GLY A 56 12.04 11.72 7.65
CA GLY A 56 12.21 10.56 6.80
C GLY A 56 12.31 9.24 7.58
N GLN A 57 11.69 9.17 8.75
CA GLN A 57 11.69 8.00 9.65
C GLN A 57 10.40 7.95 10.48
N CYS A 58 9.89 6.75 10.75
CA CYS A 58 8.69 6.55 11.57
C CYS A 58 8.94 5.42 12.58
N PRO A 59 8.73 5.66 13.90
CA PRO A 59 8.86 4.65 14.93
C PRO A 59 7.60 3.74 14.97
N ILE A 60 7.56 2.72 14.13
CA ILE A 60 6.41 1.81 13.97
C ILE A 60 6.07 0.97 15.23
N VAL A 61 6.92 0.99 16.26
CA VAL A 61 6.82 0.12 17.46
C VAL A 61 5.47 0.24 18.18
N LYS A 62 4.92 1.46 18.31
CA LYS A 62 3.65 1.71 19.02
C LYS A 62 2.43 1.04 18.36
N ALA A 63 2.51 0.76 17.06
CA ALA A 63 1.43 0.13 16.30
C ALA A 63 1.26 -1.35 16.62
N TYR A 64 2.38 -2.00 16.93
CA TYR A 64 2.38 -3.41 17.30
C TYR A 64 1.67 -3.65 18.63
N GLU A 65 1.87 -2.74 19.59
CA GLU A 65 1.23 -2.82 20.92
C GLU A 65 -0.29 -2.64 20.86
N ALA A 66 -0.80 -1.83 19.92
CA ALA A 66 -2.24 -1.58 19.76
C ALA A 66 -2.99 -2.68 18.98
N GLY A 67 -2.27 -3.63 18.37
CA GLY A 67 -2.88 -4.78 17.71
C GLY A 67 -3.72 -4.42 16.48
N VAL A 68 -3.28 -3.45 15.67
CA VAL A 68 -3.97 -3.00 14.45
C VAL A 68 -3.18 -3.26 13.16
N LEU A 69 -2.01 -3.90 13.25
CA LEU A 69 -1.10 -4.11 12.12
C LEU A 69 -1.43 -5.38 11.31
N SER A 70 -1.99 -6.40 11.96
CA SER A 70 -2.29 -7.69 11.34
C SER A 70 -3.75 -8.13 11.58
N PRO A 71 -4.77 -7.30 11.30
CA PRO A 71 -6.17 -7.66 11.53
C PRO A 71 -6.68 -8.75 10.56
N TRP A 72 -5.92 -9.02 9.49
CA TRP A 72 -6.19 -10.05 8.49
C TRP A 72 -5.63 -11.43 8.89
N ALA A 73 -4.73 -11.50 9.88
CA ALA A 73 -4.00 -12.71 10.22
C ALA A 73 -4.67 -13.49 11.37
N PRO A 74 -4.49 -14.83 11.43
CA PRO A 74 -4.99 -15.65 12.54
C PRO A 74 -4.35 -15.30 13.90
N LYS A 75 -5.09 -15.53 14.99
CA LYS A 75 -4.65 -15.19 16.36
C LYS A 75 -3.43 -16.00 16.81
N GLU A 76 -3.37 -17.26 16.43
CA GLU A 76 -2.29 -18.20 16.72
C GLU A 76 -0.92 -17.76 16.15
N LEU A 77 -0.93 -16.89 15.14
CA LEU A 77 0.26 -16.30 14.55
C LEU A 77 0.56 -14.88 15.08
N GLY A 78 -0.20 -14.41 16.07
CA GLY A 78 -0.10 -13.05 16.61
C GLY A 78 -0.98 -12.03 15.89
N GLY A 79 -1.87 -12.48 15.01
CA GLY A 79 -2.85 -11.62 14.35
C GLY A 79 -3.95 -11.13 15.28
N THR A 80 -4.67 -10.09 14.84
CA THR A 80 -5.68 -9.40 15.66
C THR A 80 -7.01 -9.24 14.93
N PRO A 81 -7.62 -10.36 14.49
CA PRO A 81 -8.81 -10.29 13.67
C PRO A 81 -9.97 -9.64 14.42
N PRO A 82 -10.76 -8.79 13.74
CA PRO A 82 -11.90 -8.12 14.34
C PRO A 82 -13.00 -9.12 14.71
N GLU A 83 -13.83 -8.71 15.67
CA GLU A 83 -15.05 -9.45 16.01
C GLU A 83 -15.97 -9.57 14.80
N GLY A 84 -16.51 -10.77 14.58
CA GLY A 84 -17.33 -11.08 13.39
C GLY A 84 -16.51 -11.39 12.12
N GLY A 85 -15.19 -11.54 12.24
CA GLY A 85 -14.30 -12.00 11.19
C GLY A 85 -13.86 -10.91 10.21
N TRP A 86 -12.69 -11.14 9.61
CA TRP A 86 -12.11 -10.30 8.56
C TRP A 86 -12.83 -10.52 7.22
N ASP A 87 -13.03 -9.44 6.46
CA ASP A 87 -13.49 -9.51 5.06
C ASP A 87 -12.93 -8.35 4.22
N GLU A 88 -13.22 -8.36 2.93
CA GLU A 88 -12.64 -7.45 1.92
C GLU A 88 -13.09 -6.00 2.12
N PHE A 89 -14.22 -5.75 2.78
CA PHE A 89 -14.64 -4.40 3.12
C PHE A 89 -13.87 -3.86 4.33
N MET A 90 -13.55 -4.72 5.31
CA MET A 90 -12.61 -4.35 6.38
C MET A 90 -11.22 -4.08 5.84
N PHE A 91 -10.82 -4.78 4.79
CA PHE A 91 -9.56 -4.53 4.08
C PHE A 91 -9.51 -3.11 3.49
N ILE A 92 -10.56 -2.69 2.78
CA ILE A 92 -10.67 -1.31 2.27
C ILE A 92 -10.64 -0.30 3.42
N ILE A 93 -11.43 -0.54 4.47
CA ILE A 93 -11.47 0.36 5.65
C ILE A 93 -10.10 0.47 6.29
N TRP A 94 -9.36 -0.62 6.43
CA TRP A 94 -8.04 -0.62 7.05
C TRP A 94 -7.08 0.30 6.29
N ALA A 95 -6.98 0.15 4.97
CA ALA A 95 -6.12 1.00 4.13
C ALA A 95 -6.59 2.46 4.06
N ASP A 96 -7.90 2.68 3.94
CA ASP A 96 -8.52 4.01 3.89
C ASP A 96 -8.31 4.79 5.20
N GLU A 97 -8.55 4.14 6.34
CA GLU A 97 -8.43 4.74 7.66
C GLU A 97 -6.98 5.06 8.02
N PHE A 98 -6.03 4.15 7.77
CA PHE A 98 -4.60 4.42 7.99
C PHE A 98 -4.12 5.62 7.15
N SER A 99 -4.61 5.72 5.92
CA SER A 99 -4.24 6.80 5.00
C SER A 99 -4.75 8.17 5.43
N ARG A 100 -5.64 8.26 6.44
CA ARG A 100 -6.13 9.54 6.95
C ARG A 100 -5.08 10.38 7.69
N CYS A 101 -3.94 9.82 8.05
CA CYS A 101 -2.83 10.60 8.59
C CYS A 101 -2.19 11.53 7.55
N GLY A 102 -2.44 11.30 6.25
CA GLY A 102 -1.99 12.20 5.18
C GLY A 102 -0.49 12.10 4.83
N ALA A 103 0.17 11.01 5.24
CA ALA A 103 1.58 10.75 4.95
C ALA A 103 1.76 9.32 4.42
N GLY A 104 1.78 9.14 3.10
CA GLY A 104 1.88 7.82 2.46
C GLY A 104 3.17 7.08 2.84
N GLY A 105 4.28 7.81 3.05
CA GLY A 105 5.53 7.22 3.52
C GLY A 105 5.45 6.62 4.92
N VAL A 106 4.64 7.20 5.81
CA VAL A 106 4.36 6.62 7.13
C VAL A 106 3.48 5.40 6.95
N VAL A 107 2.38 5.55 6.21
CA VAL A 107 1.36 4.52 5.99
C VAL A 107 1.96 3.24 5.43
N ILE A 108 2.80 3.34 4.39
CA ILE A 108 3.31 2.16 3.70
C ILE A 108 4.12 1.24 4.62
N LEU A 109 4.81 1.77 5.63
CA LEU A 109 5.57 0.95 6.60
C LEU A 109 4.68 0.02 7.44
N PHE A 110 3.38 0.30 7.56
CA PHE A 110 2.43 -0.56 8.26
C PHE A 110 1.90 -1.66 7.33
N PHE A 111 1.96 -1.44 6.02
CA PHE A 111 1.45 -2.37 5.01
C PHE A 111 2.53 -3.25 4.38
N ILE A 112 3.84 -2.90 4.49
CA ILE A 112 4.92 -3.76 3.96
C ILE A 112 4.84 -5.20 4.49
N THR A 113 4.41 -5.37 5.74
CA THR A 113 4.19 -6.68 6.36
C THR A 113 3.12 -7.48 5.62
N TYR A 114 1.96 -6.87 5.33
CA TYR A 114 0.93 -7.52 4.53
C TYR A 114 1.39 -7.77 3.09
N MET A 115 2.23 -6.92 2.51
CA MET A 115 2.72 -7.14 1.15
C MET A 115 3.69 -8.33 1.05
N ALA A 116 4.45 -8.62 2.12
CA ALA A 116 5.51 -9.62 2.07
C ALA A 116 5.25 -10.93 2.82
N ILE A 117 4.26 -11.00 3.73
CA ILE A 117 3.98 -12.24 4.49
C ILE A 117 3.02 -13.23 3.83
N PRO A 118 1.95 -12.84 3.11
CA PRO A 118 0.92 -13.77 2.68
C PRO A 118 1.45 -15.01 1.94
N HIS A 119 2.44 -14.85 1.05
CA HIS A 119 3.03 -15.99 0.36
C HIS A 119 3.90 -16.88 1.27
N VAL A 120 4.54 -16.33 2.30
CA VAL A 120 5.26 -17.14 3.30
C VAL A 120 4.25 -17.93 4.13
N LEU A 121 3.11 -17.31 4.48
CA LEU A 121 2.06 -17.95 5.24
C LEU A 121 1.35 -19.05 4.45
N GLU A 122 1.08 -18.82 3.16
CA GLU A 122 0.35 -19.76 2.32
C GLU A 122 1.24 -20.89 1.78
N PHE A 123 2.45 -20.57 1.30
CA PHE A 123 3.32 -21.51 0.59
C PHE A 123 4.61 -21.87 1.33
N GLY A 124 4.89 -21.23 2.47
CA GLY A 124 6.06 -21.55 3.28
C GLY A 124 5.92 -22.88 4.01
N SER A 125 7.07 -23.48 4.34
CA SER A 125 7.13 -24.64 5.23
C SER A 125 6.70 -24.27 6.65
N ASP A 126 6.40 -25.26 7.49
CA ASP A 126 6.09 -25.03 8.90
C ASP A 126 7.24 -24.35 9.64
N HIS A 127 8.49 -24.61 9.23
CA HIS A 127 9.65 -23.86 9.68
C HIS A 127 9.48 -22.36 9.42
N LEU A 128 9.20 -21.94 8.18
CA LEU A 128 9.06 -20.52 7.85
C LEU A 128 7.85 -19.87 8.54
N LYS A 129 6.75 -20.61 8.73
CA LYS A 129 5.59 -20.11 9.45
C LYS A 129 5.93 -19.79 10.91
N GLU A 130 6.66 -20.69 11.58
CA GLU A 130 7.04 -20.51 12.99
C GLU A 130 8.20 -19.53 13.18
N THR A 131 9.24 -19.59 12.35
CA THR A 131 10.46 -18.78 12.55
C THR A 131 10.40 -17.40 11.91
N ILE A 132 9.54 -17.19 10.91
CA ILE A 132 9.44 -15.92 10.17
C ILE A 132 8.04 -15.33 10.25
N ALA A 133 7.01 -16.04 9.79
CA ALA A 133 5.67 -15.45 9.66
C ALA A 133 5.10 -15.02 11.01
N LYS A 134 5.19 -15.87 12.04
CA LYS A 134 4.67 -15.59 13.38
C LYS A 134 5.37 -14.40 14.08
N PRO A 135 6.72 -14.31 14.14
CA PRO A 135 7.39 -13.10 14.64
C PRO A 135 7.02 -11.83 13.86
N VAL A 136 6.85 -11.91 12.55
CA VAL A 136 6.51 -10.73 11.73
C VAL A 136 5.06 -10.30 11.93
N ILE A 137 4.11 -11.24 11.86
CA ILE A 137 2.67 -10.98 12.09
C ILE A 137 2.44 -10.41 13.50
N GLY A 138 3.10 -11.00 14.50
CA GLY A 138 3.06 -10.56 15.89
C GLY A 138 3.94 -9.33 16.19
N GLY A 139 4.61 -8.77 15.20
CA GLY A 139 5.27 -7.47 15.31
C GLY A 139 6.65 -7.42 15.97
N LYS A 140 7.29 -8.58 16.16
CA LYS A 140 8.64 -8.70 16.71
C LYS A 140 9.73 -8.55 15.64
N ALA A 141 9.37 -8.69 14.37
CA ALA A 141 10.26 -8.58 13.23
C ALA A 141 9.56 -7.85 12.07
N GLY A 142 10.34 -7.23 11.18
CA GLY A 142 9.84 -6.65 9.94
C GLY A 142 10.19 -7.51 8.73
N ILE A 143 9.40 -7.42 7.67
CA ILE A 143 9.73 -8.01 6.37
C ILE A 143 9.45 -7.02 5.24
N ALA A 144 10.29 -7.02 4.20
CA ALA A 144 10.05 -6.28 2.97
C ALA A 144 9.98 -7.23 1.78
N ILE A 145 9.09 -6.90 0.82
CA ILE A 145 9.05 -7.57 -0.47
C ILE A 145 10.15 -7.01 -1.37
N THR A 146 10.90 -7.87 -2.05
CA THR A 146 12.05 -7.45 -2.87
C THR A 146 12.01 -8.05 -4.27
N LEU A 147 11.38 -7.28 -5.17
CA LEU A 147 11.12 -7.69 -6.54
C LEU A 147 12.05 -6.98 -7.51
N THR A 148 11.88 -5.66 -7.59
CA THR A 148 12.46 -4.78 -8.60
C THR A 148 13.99 -4.70 -8.54
N GLU A 149 14.57 -4.61 -9.72
CA GLU A 149 16.00 -4.45 -9.96
C GLU A 149 16.25 -3.21 -10.84
N PRO A 150 17.46 -2.66 -10.85
CA PRO A 150 17.78 -1.55 -11.75
C PRO A 150 17.50 -1.85 -13.23
N GLN A 151 17.60 -3.11 -13.64
CA GLN A 151 17.40 -3.58 -15.01
C GLN A 151 15.99 -4.11 -15.27
N GLY A 152 15.16 -4.28 -14.23
CA GLY A 152 13.86 -4.95 -14.34
C GLY A 152 12.87 -4.52 -13.27
N GLY A 153 11.84 -3.79 -13.67
CA GLY A 153 10.66 -3.47 -12.85
C GLY A 153 9.41 -4.13 -13.44
N SER A 154 8.83 -3.51 -14.47
CA SER A 154 7.68 -4.06 -15.20
C SER A 154 8.00 -5.40 -15.88
N ASP A 155 9.23 -5.58 -16.35
CA ASP A 155 9.72 -6.83 -16.94
C ASP A 155 10.35 -7.74 -15.88
N LEU A 156 9.51 -8.24 -14.96
CA LEU A 156 9.94 -9.06 -13.84
C LEU A 156 10.51 -10.43 -14.28
N ALA A 157 10.14 -10.92 -15.46
CA ALA A 157 10.65 -12.17 -16.01
C ALA A 157 12.17 -12.16 -16.22
N ASN A 158 12.75 -10.97 -16.43
CA ASN A 158 14.14 -10.77 -16.86
C ASN A 158 15.09 -10.25 -15.77
N ILE A 159 14.69 -10.36 -14.50
CA ILE A 159 15.57 -10.08 -13.36
C ILE A 159 16.88 -10.88 -13.42
N LYS A 160 17.93 -10.32 -12.81
CA LYS A 160 19.32 -10.78 -12.82
C LYS A 160 19.79 -11.30 -11.48
N THR A 161 19.12 -11.02 -10.36
CA THR A 161 19.50 -11.62 -9.06
C THR A 161 19.39 -13.14 -9.14
N THR A 162 20.47 -13.84 -8.82
CA THR A 162 20.55 -15.31 -8.86
C THR A 162 20.63 -15.90 -7.47
N ALA A 163 20.17 -17.14 -7.32
CA ALA A 163 20.38 -17.96 -6.14
C ALA A 163 20.85 -19.35 -6.60
N VAL A 164 22.13 -19.67 -6.35
CA VAL A 164 22.75 -20.93 -6.75
C VAL A 164 22.82 -21.85 -5.55
N LYS A 165 22.23 -23.05 -5.64
CA LYS A 165 22.27 -24.04 -4.56
C LYS A 165 23.70 -24.57 -4.40
N THR A 166 24.17 -24.67 -3.16
CA THR A 166 25.48 -25.24 -2.84
C THR A 166 25.55 -26.73 -3.19
N PRO A 167 26.74 -27.30 -3.43
CA PRO A 167 26.87 -28.72 -3.79
C PRO A 167 26.29 -29.70 -2.76
N ASP A 168 26.31 -29.32 -1.47
CA ASP A 168 25.72 -30.10 -0.38
C ASP A 168 24.19 -29.93 -0.26
N GLY A 169 23.58 -29.07 -1.07
CA GLY A 169 22.14 -28.78 -1.09
C GLY A 169 21.63 -27.96 0.10
N LYS A 170 22.49 -27.56 1.05
CA LYS A 170 22.06 -26.99 2.33
C LYS A 170 21.79 -25.49 2.27
N HIS A 171 22.38 -24.79 1.31
CA HIS A 171 22.27 -23.34 1.19
C HIS A 171 22.07 -22.91 -0.26
N TYR A 172 21.59 -21.68 -0.43
CA TYR A 172 21.75 -20.91 -1.65
C TYR A 172 22.82 -19.83 -1.44
N VAL A 173 23.59 -19.57 -2.48
CA VAL A 173 24.44 -18.37 -2.60
C VAL A 173 23.69 -17.37 -3.47
N VAL A 174 23.30 -16.25 -2.88
CA VAL A 174 22.45 -15.23 -3.52
C VAL A 174 23.27 -13.99 -3.87
N SER A 175 23.23 -13.61 -5.15
CA SER A 175 23.99 -12.47 -5.65
C SER A 175 23.13 -11.62 -6.58
N GLY A 176 23.14 -10.31 -6.37
CA GLY A 176 22.34 -9.38 -7.17
C GLY A 176 22.09 -8.03 -6.52
N LEU A 177 21.19 -7.27 -7.13
CA LEU A 177 20.90 -5.89 -6.73
C LEU A 177 19.40 -5.62 -6.85
N LYS A 178 18.76 -5.34 -5.71
CA LYS A 178 17.36 -4.94 -5.64
C LYS A 178 17.24 -3.44 -5.42
N LYS A 179 16.24 -2.82 -6.04
CA LYS A 179 16.06 -1.35 -6.04
C LYS A 179 14.62 -1.00 -5.73
N PHE A 180 14.44 0.15 -5.05
CA PHE A 180 13.15 0.66 -4.60
C PHE A 180 12.48 -0.20 -3.53
N ILE A 181 13.29 -0.81 -2.66
CA ILE A 181 12.78 -1.65 -1.59
C ILE A 181 12.29 -0.76 -0.46
N THR A 182 10.99 -0.75 -0.23
CA THR A 182 10.35 0.00 0.86
C THR A 182 10.66 -0.66 2.20
N GLY A 183 10.99 0.14 3.22
CA GLY A 183 11.28 -0.36 4.56
C GLY A 183 12.63 -1.05 4.72
N GLY A 184 13.53 -0.99 3.74
CA GLY A 184 14.67 -1.91 3.71
C GLY A 184 15.67 -1.77 4.87
N GLN A 185 15.79 -0.60 5.51
CA GLN A 185 16.61 -0.41 6.73
C GLN A 185 15.84 -0.71 8.03
N CYS A 186 14.56 -1.05 7.93
CA CYS A 186 13.64 -1.19 9.05
C CYS A 186 13.15 -2.64 9.24
N VAL A 187 13.65 -3.59 8.45
CA VAL A 187 13.16 -4.97 8.41
C VAL A 187 14.24 -5.96 8.83
N SER A 188 13.79 -7.09 9.35
CA SER A 188 14.63 -8.22 9.74
C SER A 188 14.82 -9.20 8.58
N TYR A 189 13.90 -9.20 7.61
CA TYR A 189 13.88 -10.14 6.50
C TYR A 189 13.55 -9.46 5.17
N PHE A 190 14.11 -9.99 4.09
CA PHE A 190 13.73 -9.69 2.71
C PHE A 190 13.10 -10.92 2.07
N SER A 191 11.82 -10.84 1.71
CA SER A 191 11.24 -11.86 0.84
C SER A 191 11.60 -11.55 -0.61
N THR A 192 12.50 -12.35 -1.18
CA THR A 192 13.26 -11.99 -2.36
C THR A 192 12.95 -12.89 -3.53
N ILE A 193 12.49 -12.30 -4.63
CA ILE A 193 12.40 -13.03 -5.89
C ILE A 193 13.80 -13.12 -6.52
N VAL A 194 14.21 -14.35 -6.81
CA VAL A 194 15.55 -14.69 -7.31
C VAL A 194 15.44 -15.69 -8.44
N ARG A 195 16.46 -15.75 -9.29
CA ARG A 195 16.57 -16.77 -10.34
C ARG A 195 17.34 -17.98 -9.80
N THR A 196 16.64 -19.11 -9.65
CA THR A 196 17.25 -20.41 -9.31
C THR A 196 17.36 -21.33 -10.54
N GLY A 197 16.62 -21.04 -11.61
CA GLY A 197 16.57 -21.84 -12.82
C GLY A 197 16.88 -21.06 -14.10
N GLY A 198 16.27 -21.49 -15.20
CA GLY A 198 16.46 -20.89 -16.54
C GLY A 198 15.85 -19.50 -16.72
N PRO A 199 15.77 -19.00 -17.96
CA PRO A 199 15.17 -17.69 -18.27
C PRO A 199 13.65 -17.67 -18.06
N GLY A 200 13.09 -16.46 -17.94
CA GLY A 200 11.65 -16.23 -17.81
C GLY A 200 11.07 -16.59 -16.44
N TYR A 201 9.74 -16.55 -16.34
CA TYR A 201 9.00 -16.72 -15.08
C TYR A 201 9.20 -18.09 -14.40
N LYS A 202 9.36 -19.16 -15.19
CA LYS A 202 9.56 -20.53 -14.67
C LYS A 202 10.90 -20.74 -13.97
N GLY A 203 11.86 -19.83 -14.14
CA GLY A 203 13.15 -19.88 -13.46
C GLY A 203 13.20 -19.07 -12.17
N LEU A 204 12.09 -18.43 -11.77
CA LEU A 204 12.03 -17.57 -10.60
C LEU A 204 11.56 -18.32 -9.37
N SER A 205 12.15 -18.02 -8.23
CA SER A 205 11.83 -18.57 -6.91
C SER A 205 11.77 -17.44 -5.88
N ILE A 206 11.15 -17.69 -4.73
CA ILE A 206 11.16 -16.75 -3.60
C ILE A 206 12.01 -17.35 -2.48
N ILE A 207 12.98 -16.59 -1.99
CA ILE A 207 13.81 -16.95 -0.84
C ILE A 207 13.71 -15.83 0.20
N VAL A 208 13.50 -16.20 1.47
CA VAL A 208 13.54 -15.24 2.58
C VAL A 208 14.98 -15.07 3.06
N ILE A 209 15.52 -13.87 2.94
CA ILE A 209 16.92 -13.53 3.26
C ILE A 209 16.95 -12.72 4.56
N PRO A 210 17.68 -13.15 5.61
CA PRO A 210 17.90 -12.31 6.79
C PRO A 210 18.61 -11.00 6.41
N ALA A 211 18.11 -9.87 6.90
CA ALA A 211 18.63 -8.55 6.53
C ALA A 211 20.02 -8.27 7.10
N ASP A 212 20.42 -8.99 8.16
CA ASP A 212 21.73 -8.93 8.81
C ASP A 212 22.71 -10.01 8.29
N ALA A 213 22.31 -10.82 7.31
CA ALA A 213 23.17 -11.84 6.75
C ALA A 213 24.45 -11.25 6.13
N PRO A 214 25.63 -11.87 6.32
CA PRO A 214 26.86 -11.43 5.67
C PRO A 214 26.69 -11.31 4.15
N GLY A 215 27.13 -10.17 3.59
CA GLY A 215 26.98 -9.85 2.17
C GLY A 215 25.73 -9.02 1.82
N VAL A 216 24.82 -8.80 2.77
CA VAL A 216 23.69 -7.86 2.60
C VAL A 216 24.14 -6.43 2.90
N LYS A 217 23.94 -5.51 1.96
CA LYS A 217 24.16 -4.08 2.15
C LYS A 217 22.93 -3.28 1.75
N VAL A 218 22.44 -2.43 2.64
CA VAL A 218 21.24 -1.61 2.41
C VAL A 218 21.61 -0.13 2.37
N THR A 219 21.28 0.54 1.27
CA THR A 219 21.52 1.99 1.08
C THR A 219 20.21 2.73 0.88
N LYS A 220 19.93 3.75 1.70
CA LYS A 220 18.75 4.60 1.53
C LYS A 220 18.84 5.45 0.26
N LEU A 221 17.78 5.47 -0.51
CA LEU A 221 17.63 6.29 -1.71
C LEU A 221 16.85 7.58 -1.38
N LYS A 222 17.22 8.69 -2.02
CA LYS A 222 16.50 9.97 -1.91
C LYS A 222 15.34 9.98 -2.92
N ALA A 223 14.13 9.71 -2.43
CA ALA A 223 12.91 9.71 -3.24
C ALA A 223 12.20 11.07 -3.19
N ALA A 224 11.38 11.37 -4.21
CA ALA A 224 10.58 12.60 -4.26
C ALA A 224 9.43 12.60 -3.22
N GLY A 225 8.81 11.42 -3.01
CA GLY A 225 7.73 11.17 -2.06
C GLY A 225 8.12 10.10 -1.04
N TRP A 226 7.20 9.79 -0.11
CA TRP A 226 7.34 8.68 0.85
C TRP A 226 8.67 8.70 1.63
N TRP A 227 9.05 9.84 2.18
CA TRP A 227 10.37 9.98 2.82
C TRP A 227 10.54 9.08 4.04
N ALA A 228 9.47 8.95 4.84
CA ALA A 228 9.42 7.99 5.94
C ALA A 228 9.41 6.53 5.47
N GLY A 229 8.98 6.23 4.25
CA GLY A 229 8.83 4.88 3.70
C GLY A 229 10.14 4.11 3.51
N ASN A 230 11.29 4.76 3.74
CA ASN A 230 12.61 4.13 3.73
C ASN A 230 12.86 3.34 2.43
N THR A 231 12.74 4.01 1.28
CA THR A 231 13.06 3.41 -0.02
C THR A 231 14.57 3.16 -0.14
N THR A 232 14.98 1.93 -0.44
CA THR A 232 16.39 1.53 -0.46
C THR A 232 16.83 0.81 -1.73
N LEU A 233 18.15 0.72 -1.87
CA LEU A 233 18.88 -0.21 -2.69
C LEU A 233 19.43 -1.32 -1.79
N VAL A 234 19.18 -2.58 -2.14
CA VAL A 234 19.65 -3.76 -1.40
C VAL A 234 20.62 -4.52 -2.29
N THR A 235 21.89 -4.54 -1.90
CA THR A 235 22.97 -5.29 -2.58
C THR A 235 23.16 -6.62 -1.87
N LEU A 236 23.22 -7.69 -2.65
CA LEU A 236 23.44 -9.06 -2.19
C LEU A 236 24.76 -9.54 -2.81
N GLU A 237 25.81 -9.66 -1.99
CA GLU A 237 27.14 -10.11 -2.39
C GLU A 237 27.39 -11.52 -1.85
N ASP A 238 27.11 -12.54 -2.66
CA ASP A 238 27.32 -13.96 -2.34
C ASP A 238 26.73 -14.37 -0.97
N VAL A 239 25.52 -13.88 -0.69
CA VAL A 239 24.83 -14.08 0.58
C VAL A 239 24.46 -15.55 0.72
N LYS A 240 24.98 -16.21 1.76
CA LYS A 240 24.69 -17.62 2.05
C LYS A 240 23.41 -17.74 2.87
N VAL A 241 22.37 -18.32 2.27
CA VAL A 241 21.02 -18.44 2.87
C VAL A 241 20.65 -19.93 3.01
N PRO A 242 20.08 -20.39 4.13
CA PRO A 242 19.63 -21.77 4.28
C PRO A 242 18.63 -22.19 3.19
N ALA A 243 18.72 -23.43 2.71
CA ALA A 243 17.82 -23.92 1.66
C ALA A 243 16.35 -24.01 2.13
N GLU A 244 16.11 -24.16 3.43
CA GLU A 244 14.79 -24.16 4.07
C GLU A 244 14.10 -22.78 4.06
N ASN A 245 14.82 -21.71 3.70
CA ASN A 245 14.24 -20.37 3.48
C ASN A 245 13.58 -20.19 2.11
N LEU A 246 13.58 -21.22 1.26
CA LEU A 246 12.81 -21.25 0.03
C LEU A 246 11.30 -21.29 0.35
N VAL A 247 10.54 -20.38 -0.24
CA VAL A 247 9.07 -20.39 -0.15
C VAL A 247 8.52 -21.26 -1.29
N GLY A 248 7.75 -22.28 -0.95
CA GLY A 248 7.25 -23.26 -1.91
C GLY A 248 8.39 -24.11 -2.49
N ILE A 249 8.43 -24.22 -3.82
CA ILE A 249 9.43 -24.99 -4.56
C ILE A 249 10.12 -24.12 -5.62
N GLU A 250 11.28 -24.58 -6.11
CA GLU A 250 12.03 -23.85 -7.14
C GLU A 250 11.21 -23.66 -8.42
N GLY A 251 11.29 -22.47 -9.01
CA GLY A 251 10.58 -22.13 -10.26
C GLY A 251 9.13 -21.70 -10.07
N MET A 252 8.60 -21.75 -8.84
CA MET A 252 7.23 -21.33 -8.51
C MET A 252 7.13 -19.91 -7.95
N GLY A 253 8.21 -19.14 -7.96
CA GLY A 253 8.25 -17.81 -7.36
C GLY A 253 7.29 -16.81 -8.00
N PHE A 254 7.13 -16.83 -9.33
CA PHE A 254 6.19 -15.92 -10.00
C PHE A 254 4.71 -16.24 -9.73
N PRO A 255 4.22 -17.48 -9.91
CA PRO A 255 2.85 -17.84 -9.53
C PRO A 255 2.52 -17.52 -8.07
N ILE A 256 3.44 -17.83 -7.14
CA ILE A 256 3.28 -17.54 -5.71
C ILE A 256 3.17 -16.04 -5.47
N MET A 257 4.07 -15.23 -6.04
CA MET A 257 4.04 -13.77 -5.87
C MET A 257 2.75 -13.16 -6.45
N ALA A 258 2.29 -13.67 -7.59
CA ALA A 258 1.09 -13.16 -8.27
C ALA A 258 -0.20 -13.29 -7.44
N THR A 259 -0.28 -14.24 -6.51
CA THR A 259 -1.49 -14.41 -5.67
C THR A 259 -1.70 -13.24 -4.70
N ALA A 260 -0.62 -12.64 -4.20
CA ALA A 260 -0.66 -11.58 -3.20
C ALA A 260 -0.78 -10.16 -3.81
N MET A 261 -0.41 -9.97 -5.08
CA MET A 261 -0.38 -8.65 -5.72
C MET A 261 -1.74 -7.94 -5.71
N ASN A 262 -2.85 -8.68 -5.76
CA ASN A 262 -4.17 -8.06 -5.78
C ASN A 262 -4.53 -7.42 -4.43
N GLY A 263 -4.11 -8.01 -3.31
CA GLY A 263 -4.26 -7.40 -1.99
C GLY A 263 -3.43 -6.12 -1.85
N GLU A 264 -2.17 -6.15 -2.30
CA GLU A 264 -1.30 -4.97 -2.37
C GLU A 264 -1.93 -3.85 -3.21
N ARG A 265 -2.46 -4.19 -4.39
CA ARG A 265 -3.13 -3.22 -5.26
C ARG A 265 -4.36 -2.60 -4.59
N LEU A 266 -5.15 -3.39 -3.86
CA LEU A 266 -6.32 -2.88 -3.15
C LEU A 266 -5.94 -1.90 -2.03
N ILE A 267 -4.82 -2.13 -1.34
CA ILE A 267 -4.24 -1.15 -0.38
C ILE A 267 -3.93 0.15 -1.11
N GLY A 268 -3.22 0.07 -2.24
CA GLY A 268 -2.85 1.23 -3.05
C GLY A 268 -4.08 1.99 -3.58
N CYS A 269 -5.12 1.29 -4.00
CA CYS A 269 -6.39 1.88 -4.42
C CYS A 269 -7.06 2.67 -3.29
N ALA A 270 -7.28 2.03 -2.14
CA ALA A 270 -7.93 2.65 -0.99
C ALA A 270 -7.13 3.84 -0.44
N GLY A 271 -5.79 3.72 -0.35
CA GLY A 271 -4.93 4.82 0.09
C GLY A 271 -4.90 6.00 -0.88
N SER A 272 -4.87 5.73 -2.19
CA SER A 272 -4.96 6.79 -3.22
C SER A 272 -6.31 7.49 -3.18
N LEU A 273 -7.39 6.74 -3.00
CA LEU A 273 -8.74 7.29 -2.86
C LEU A 273 -8.87 8.15 -1.60
N ARG A 274 -8.33 7.70 -0.46
CA ARG A 274 -8.31 8.52 0.75
C ARG A 274 -7.50 9.80 0.55
N SER A 275 -6.35 9.71 -0.10
CA SER A 275 -5.53 10.88 -0.42
C SER A 275 -6.31 11.90 -1.26
N ALA A 276 -7.07 11.44 -2.26
CA ALA A 276 -7.96 12.28 -3.04
C ALA A 276 -9.03 12.99 -2.18
N ARG A 277 -9.63 12.27 -1.22
CA ARG A 277 -10.60 12.85 -0.26
C ARG A 277 -9.97 13.89 0.66
N LEU A 278 -8.75 13.64 1.16
CA LEU A 278 -8.00 14.62 1.96
C LEU A 278 -7.71 15.89 1.16
N LEU A 279 -7.23 15.74 -0.08
CA LEU A 279 -6.96 16.85 -1.00
C LEU A 279 -8.21 17.69 -1.28
N LEU A 280 -9.36 17.06 -1.52
CA LEU A 280 -10.64 17.76 -1.66
C LEU A 280 -11.02 18.49 -0.37
N SER A 281 -10.83 17.85 0.78
CA SER A 281 -11.19 18.41 2.09
C SER A 281 -10.39 19.68 2.39
N GLU A 282 -9.08 19.63 2.20
CA GLU A 282 -8.19 20.79 2.37
C GLU A 282 -8.51 21.92 1.39
N ALA A 283 -8.77 21.58 0.13
CA ALA A 283 -9.13 22.57 -0.88
C ALA A 283 -10.45 23.29 -0.54
N ILE A 284 -11.46 22.57 -0.07
CA ILE A 284 -12.74 23.16 0.36
C ILE A 284 -12.55 24.00 1.62
N ALA A 285 -11.83 23.49 2.62
CA ALA A 285 -11.55 24.22 3.86
C ALA A 285 -10.84 25.54 3.57
N PHE A 286 -9.77 25.50 2.78
CA PHE A 286 -9.05 26.70 2.36
C PHE A 286 -9.96 27.68 1.60
N ALA A 287 -10.78 27.19 0.67
CA ALA A 287 -11.66 28.05 -0.11
C ALA A 287 -12.77 28.72 0.69
N ARG A 288 -13.20 28.13 1.81
CA ARG A 288 -14.18 28.70 2.75
C ARG A 288 -13.61 29.79 3.64
N GLU A 289 -12.28 29.88 3.76
CA GLU A 289 -11.60 30.91 4.55
C GLU A 289 -10.99 32.01 3.67
N ARG A 290 -10.50 31.65 2.48
CA ARG A 290 -9.73 32.57 1.64
C ARG A 290 -10.65 33.55 0.91
N LYS A 291 -10.41 34.85 1.08
CA LYS A 291 -11.04 35.91 0.30
C LYS A 291 -10.16 36.35 -0.87
N THR A 292 -10.77 36.50 -2.04
CA THR A 292 -10.18 37.13 -3.23
C THR A 292 -11.25 37.96 -3.92
N PHE A 293 -10.87 39.12 -4.47
CA PHE A 293 -11.80 40.02 -5.19
C PHE A 293 -13.10 40.31 -4.40
N GLY A 294 -12.98 40.51 -3.09
CA GLY A 294 -14.10 40.89 -2.21
C GLY A 294 -15.03 39.76 -1.74
N LYS A 295 -14.80 38.49 -2.15
CA LYS A 295 -15.65 37.34 -1.78
C LYS A 295 -14.83 36.12 -1.38
N LEU A 296 -15.46 35.13 -0.76
CA LEU A 296 -14.82 33.86 -0.47
C LEU A 296 -14.52 33.10 -1.76
N LEU A 297 -13.41 32.36 -1.78
CA LEU A 297 -13.03 31.55 -2.94
C LEU A 297 -14.10 30.48 -3.25
N SER A 298 -14.75 29.93 -2.22
CA SER A 298 -15.89 29.01 -2.34
C SER A 298 -17.12 29.60 -3.04
N GLU A 299 -17.26 30.94 -3.06
CA GLU A 299 -18.34 31.64 -3.74
C GLU A 299 -18.08 31.78 -5.25
N SER A 300 -16.87 31.47 -5.71
CA SER A 300 -16.53 31.45 -7.13
C SER A 300 -17.02 30.19 -7.83
N GLN A 301 -17.79 30.35 -8.92
CA GLN A 301 -18.31 29.22 -9.71
C GLN A 301 -17.18 28.33 -10.24
N VAL A 302 -16.10 28.93 -10.76
CA VAL A 302 -14.97 28.16 -11.32
C VAL A 302 -14.29 27.28 -10.28
N ILE A 303 -14.33 27.68 -9.00
CA ILE A 303 -13.80 26.88 -7.89
C ILE A 303 -14.77 25.75 -7.54
N ARG A 304 -16.08 26.03 -7.49
CA ARG A 304 -17.09 24.98 -7.28
C ARG A 304 -17.06 23.89 -8.37
N HIS A 305 -16.80 24.25 -9.62
CA HIS A 305 -16.62 23.27 -10.70
C HIS A 305 -15.44 22.33 -10.43
N LYS A 306 -14.31 22.84 -9.91
CA LYS A 306 -13.17 22.00 -9.53
C LYS A 306 -13.56 20.97 -8.48
N PHE A 307 -14.26 21.41 -7.42
CA PHE A 307 -14.76 20.51 -6.37
C PHE A 307 -15.72 19.46 -6.92
N ALA A 308 -16.63 19.83 -7.81
CA ALA A 308 -17.55 18.89 -8.45
C ALA A 308 -16.81 17.81 -9.26
N HIS A 309 -15.77 18.19 -10.01
CA HIS A 309 -14.96 17.22 -10.76
C HIS A 309 -14.11 16.31 -9.87
N MET A 310 -13.54 16.85 -8.78
CA MET A 310 -12.83 16.05 -7.77
C MET A 310 -13.77 15.02 -7.13
N ALA A 311 -14.93 15.48 -6.63
CA ALA A 311 -15.95 14.63 -6.03
C ALA A 311 -16.44 13.53 -7.00
N ARG A 312 -16.70 13.87 -8.27
CA ARG A 312 -17.11 12.90 -9.30
C ARG A 312 -16.09 11.77 -9.45
N LYS A 313 -14.80 12.08 -9.48
CA LYS A 313 -13.73 11.07 -9.61
C LYS A 313 -13.59 10.21 -8.36
N ILE A 314 -13.67 10.83 -7.19
CA ILE A 314 -13.63 10.13 -5.90
C ILE A 314 -14.78 9.11 -5.79
N GLU A 315 -16.01 9.52 -6.09
CA GLU A 315 -17.16 8.63 -5.96
C GLU A 315 -17.15 7.52 -7.03
N ALA A 316 -16.64 7.79 -8.23
CA ALA A 316 -16.43 6.76 -9.26
C ALA A 316 -15.41 5.70 -8.79
N ALA A 317 -14.26 6.14 -8.27
CA ALA A 317 -13.24 5.25 -7.74
C ALA A 317 -13.76 4.42 -6.54
N GLN A 318 -14.55 5.02 -5.63
CA GLN A 318 -15.18 4.30 -4.51
C GLN A 318 -16.06 3.16 -5.02
N ALA A 319 -16.92 3.43 -6.02
CA ALA A 319 -17.82 2.43 -6.56
C ALA A 319 -17.06 1.24 -7.17
N VAL A 320 -15.93 1.51 -7.83
CA VAL A 320 -15.09 0.47 -8.43
C VAL A 320 -14.48 -0.44 -7.36
N ILE A 321 -13.88 0.13 -6.29
CA ILE A 321 -13.26 -0.70 -5.24
C ILE A 321 -14.30 -1.47 -4.40
N ASP A 322 -15.48 -0.88 -4.15
CA ASP A 322 -16.58 -1.56 -3.49
C ASP A 322 -17.07 -2.76 -4.32
N GLY A 323 -17.14 -2.59 -5.65
CA GLY A 323 -17.49 -3.66 -6.58
C GLY A 323 -16.48 -4.82 -6.56
N ILE A 324 -15.18 -4.50 -6.53
CA ILE A 324 -14.12 -5.51 -6.40
C ILE A 324 -14.21 -6.27 -5.09
N ALA A 325 -14.34 -5.57 -3.97
CA ALA A 325 -14.48 -6.21 -2.66
C ALA A 325 -15.73 -7.09 -2.60
N PHE A 326 -16.83 -6.65 -3.20
CA PHE A 326 -18.02 -7.46 -3.33
C PHE A 326 -17.77 -8.75 -4.15
N SER A 327 -17.10 -8.67 -5.30
CA SER A 327 -16.79 -9.85 -6.11
C SER A 327 -15.90 -10.85 -5.36
N LEU A 328 -14.83 -10.36 -4.72
CA LEU A 328 -13.92 -11.19 -3.92
C LEU A 328 -14.66 -11.90 -2.77
N LYS A 329 -15.47 -11.14 -2.01
CA LYS A 329 -16.28 -11.68 -0.91
C LYS A 329 -17.24 -12.79 -1.35
N ASN A 330 -17.72 -12.73 -2.59
CA ASN A 330 -18.63 -13.70 -3.18
C ASN A 330 -17.92 -14.77 -4.01
N GLY A 331 -16.62 -14.98 -3.79
CA GLY A 331 -15.87 -16.13 -4.30
C GLY A 331 -15.18 -15.93 -5.65
N ALA A 332 -15.11 -14.70 -6.17
CA ALA A 332 -14.27 -14.43 -7.33
C ALA A 332 -12.79 -14.63 -6.97
N GLY A 333 -12.09 -15.45 -7.74
CA GLY A 333 -10.68 -15.74 -7.52
C GLY A 333 -9.74 -14.69 -8.11
N ALA A 334 -8.44 -14.90 -7.89
CA ALA A 334 -7.39 -13.98 -8.35
C ALA A 334 -7.36 -13.80 -9.88
N ALA A 335 -7.76 -14.83 -10.63
CA ALA A 335 -7.79 -14.79 -12.09
C ALA A 335 -8.96 -13.95 -12.62
N GLU A 336 -10.13 -14.05 -12.01
CA GLU A 336 -11.33 -13.30 -12.38
C GLU A 336 -11.18 -11.81 -12.05
N ILE A 337 -10.53 -11.49 -10.92
CA ILE A 337 -10.41 -10.11 -10.45
C ILE A 337 -9.14 -9.39 -10.92
N GLY A 338 -8.14 -10.10 -11.46
CA GLY A 338 -6.85 -9.49 -11.78
C GLY A 338 -6.94 -8.35 -12.80
N GLY A 339 -7.74 -8.52 -13.86
CA GLY A 339 -7.99 -7.47 -14.85
C GLY A 339 -8.79 -6.28 -14.27
N PRO A 340 -9.96 -6.52 -13.64
CA PRO A 340 -10.71 -5.49 -12.93
C PRO A 340 -9.89 -4.74 -11.87
N MET A 341 -9.04 -5.43 -11.10
CA MET A 341 -8.15 -4.83 -10.10
C MET A 341 -7.12 -3.90 -10.73
N ALA A 342 -6.54 -4.30 -11.87
CA ALA A 342 -5.62 -3.45 -12.61
C ALA A 342 -6.29 -2.15 -13.07
N LEU A 343 -7.53 -2.23 -13.58
CA LEU A 343 -8.33 -1.04 -13.94
C LEU A 343 -8.65 -0.17 -12.72
N ALA A 344 -9.02 -0.78 -11.59
CA ALA A 344 -9.32 -0.06 -10.35
C ALA A 344 -8.12 0.70 -9.81
N LYS A 345 -6.93 0.12 -9.90
CA LYS A 345 -5.68 0.80 -9.54
C LYS A 345 -5.49 2.06 -10.37
N VAL A 346 -5.69 1.98 -11.68
CA VAL A 346 -5.60 3.14 -12.58
C VAL A 346 -6.65 4.19 -12.23
N GLU A 347 -7.91 3.79 -12.02
CA GLU A 347 -9.00 4.72 -11.67
C GLU A 347 -8.72 5.46 -10.35
N CYS A 348 -8.31 4.75 -9.30
CA CYS A 348 -8.05 5.34 -7.99
C CYS A 348 -6.82 6.26 -8.01
N THR A 349 -5.74 5.86 -8.69
CA THR A 349 -4.52 6.67 -8.79
C THR A 349 -4.72 7.89 -9.70
N SER A 350 -5.52 7.76 -10.76
CA SER A 350 -5.95 8.89 -11.60
C SER A 350 -6.84 9.89 -10.85
N ALA A 351 -7.70 9.41 -9.95
CA ALA A 351 -8.48 10.27 -9.07
C ALA A 351 -7.56 11.05 -8.11
N HIS A 352 -6.56 10.39 -7.52
CA HIS A 352 -5.55 11.02 -6.67
C HIS A 352 -4.78 12.10 -7.43
N GLU A 353 -4.19 11.78 -8.59
CA GLU A 353 -3.42 12.73 -9.39
C GLU A 353 -4.25 13.97 -9.78
N TYR A 354 -5.49 13.76 -10.23
CA TYR A 354 -6.39 14.87 -10.56
C TYR A 354 -6.70 15.75 -9.35
N CYS A 355 -6.99 15.14 -8.20
CA CYS A 355 -7.29 15.89 -6.97
C CYS A 355 -6.06 16.63 -6.45
N ALA A 356 -4.86 16.05 -6.59
CA ALA A 356 -3.62 16.69 -6.17
C ALA A 356 -3.35 17.96 -6.98
N ARG A 357 -3.51 17.89 -8.31
CA ARG A 357 -3.40 19.04 -9.20
C ARG A 357 -4.42 20.12 -8.84
N GLU A 358 -5.70 19.76 -8.69
CA GLU A 358 -6.75 20.74 -8.45
C GLU A 358 -6.71 21.34 -7.05
N ALA A 359 -6.41 20.56 -6.02
CA ALA A 359 -6.20 21.09 -4.67
C ALA A 359 -5.04 22.07 -4.64
N SER A 360 -3.91 21.72 -5.26
CA SER A 360 -2.76 22.63 -5.40
C SER A 360 -3.16 23.94 -6.07
N GLN A 361 -3.94 23.87 -7.16
CA GLN A 361 -4.41 25.07 -7.86
C GLN A 361 -5.36 25.94 -7.02
N VAL A 362 -6.20 25.33 -6.17
CA VAL A 362 -7.12 26.06 -5.28
C VAL A 362 -6.36 26.76 -4.15
N LEU A 363 -5.35 26.10 -3.57
CA LEU A 363 -4.51 26.68 -2.53
C LEU A 363 -3.51 27.73 -3.07
N GLY A 364 -3.19 27.66 -4.36
CA GLY A 364 -2.24 28.57 -5.00
C GLY A 364 -0.85 28.44 -4.37
N GLY A 365 -0.16 29.57 -4.15
CA GLY A 365 1.21 29.56 -3.62
C GLY A 365 1.38 28.85 -2.27
N ALA A 366 0.30 28.65 -1.49
CA ALA A 366 0.38 27.89 -0.24
C ALA A 366 0.76 26.42 -0.47
N SER A 367 0.26 25.79 -1.55
CA SER A 367 0.53 24.36 -1.83
C SER A 367 1.97 24.07 -2.27
N PHE A 368 2.78 25.11 -2.47
CA PHE A 368 4.20 24.96 -2.76
C PHE A 368 5.04 24.79 -1.48
N LEU A 369 4.47 25.11 -0.32
CA LEU A 369 5.18 25.09 0.95
C LEU A 369 4.95 23.78 1.69
N ARG A 370 6.04 23.18 2.18
CA ARG A 370 6.06 22.04 3.11
C ARG A 370 5.66 22.40 4.55
N GLN A 371 5.06 23.57 4.76
CA GLN A 371 4.68 24.06 6.07
C GLN A 371 3.39 24.88 6.00
N GLY A 372 2.74 25.01 7.16
CA GLY A 372 1.49 25.76 7.28
C GLY A 372 0.34 25.15 6.48
N LYS A 373 -0.58 25.98 6.00
CA LYS A 373 -1.86 25.52 5.42
C LYS A 373 -1.74 24.64 4.17
N GLY A 374 -0.61 24.68 3.46
CA GLY A 374 -0.42 23.90 2.24
C GLY A 374 0.32 22.57 2.41
N GLN A 375 0.86 22.29 3.59
CA GLN A 375 1.76 21.17 3.82
C GLN A 375 1.16 19.81 3.47
N LEU A 376 -0.12 19.57 3.82
CA LEU A 376 -0.78 18.32 3.48
C LEU A 376 -0.98 18.17 1.96
N VAL A 377 -1.36 19.24 1.27
CA VAL A 377 -1.56 19.23 -0.18
C VAL A 377 -0.23 19.04 -0.91
N GLU A 378 0.83 19.74 -0.49
CA GLU A 378 2.19 19.58 -1.02
C GLU A 378 2.63 18.12 -0.93
N ARG A 379 2.50 17.53 0.26
CA ARG A 379 2.94 16.16 0.53
C ARG A 379 2.19 15.13 -0.31
N LEU A 380 0.86 15.18 -0.30
CA LEU A 380 0.08 14.23 -1.09
C LEU A 380 0.34 14.42 -2.59
N ALA A 381 0.58 15.66 -3.05
CA ALA A 381 0.93 15.92 -4.45
C ALA A 381 2.29 15.33 -4.85
N ARG A 382 3.35 15.47 -4.04
CA ARG A 382 4.66 14.84 -4.33
C ARG A 382 4.61 13.30 -4.25
N GLU A 383 3.67 12.75 -3.48
CA GLU A 383 3.47 11.30 -3.34
C GLU A 383 2.65 10.67 -4.48
N VAL A 384 2.08 11.44 -5.41
CA VAL A 384 1.33 10.89 -6.56
C VAL A 384 2.17 9.89 -7.36
N ARG A 385 3.43 10.23 -7.69
CA ARG A 385 4.23 9.43 -8.62
C ARG A 385 4.55 8.04 -8.11
N VAL A 386 4.79 7.87 -6.81
CA VAL A 386 5.04 6.54 -6.25
C VAL A 386 3.80 5.65 -6.31
N ASN A 387 2.60 6.22 -6.17
CA ASN A 387 1.34 5.48 -6.28
C ASN A 387 0.96 5.14 -7.73
N VAL A 388 1.19 6.06 -8.68
CA VAL A 388 0.89 5.82 -10.11
C VAL A 388 1.87 4.82 -10.73
N VAL A 389 3.13 4.77 -10.28
CA VAL A 389 4.16 3.87 -10.83
C VAL A 389 4.29 2.56 -10.05
N GLY A 390 4.22 2.60 -8.72
CA GLY A 390 4.31 1.43 -7.84
C GLY A 390 3.12 0.47 -8.00
N GLY A 391 3.32 -0.80 -7.63
CA GLY A 391 2.30 -1.86 -7.79
C GLY A 391 1.99 -2.24 -9.25
N GLY A 392 2.77 -1.70 -10.20
CA GLY A 392 2.57 -1.78 -11.65
C GLY A 392 2.19 -0.42 -12.23
N SER A 393 2.93 0.06 -13.24
CA SER A 393 2.64 1.36 -13.87
C SER A 393 1.27 1.34 -14.56
N GLU A 394 0.71 2.52 -14.83
CA GLU A 394 -0.57 2.66 -15.53
C GLU A 394 -0.60 1.85 -16.83
N GLU A 395 0.45 1.96 -17.64
CA GLU A 395 0.56 1.25 -18.93
C GLU A 395 0.55 -0.27 -18.72
N VAL A 396 1.29 -0.76 -17.72
CA VAL A 396 1.34 -2.19 -17.39
C VAL A 396 0.00 -2.69 -16.88
N MET A 397 -0.74 -1.88 -16.10
CA MET A 397 -2.04 -2.26 -15.57
C MET A 397 -3.12 -2.28 -16.65
N LEU A 398 -3.15 -1.28 -17.54
CA LEU A 398 -4.08 -1.26 -18.67
C LEU A 398 -3.83 -2.44 -19.61
N ASP A 399 -2.56 -2.71 -19.94
CA ASP A 399 -2.18 -3.86 -20.76
C ASP A 399 -2.51 -5.20 -20.05
N LEU A 400 -2.23 -5.32 -18.75
CA LEU A 400 -2.61 -6.50 -17.96
C LEU A 400 -4.13 -6.76 -18.01
N ALA A 401 -4.94 -5.70 -17.88
CA ALA A 401 -6.40 -5.83 -17.92
C ALA A 401 -6.89 -6.37 -19.28
N MET A 402 -6.31 -5.90 -20.38
CA MET A 402 -6.67 -6.39 -21.72
C MET A 402 -6.20 -7.83 -21.94
N ARG A 403 -4.94 -8.13 -21.61
CA ARG A 403 -4.40 -9.51 -21.70
C ARG A 403 -5.23 -10.51 -20.91
N MET A 404 -5.69 -10.15 -19.71
CA MET A 404 -6.54 -11.03 -18.89
C MET A 404 -7.97 -11.16 -19.44
N SER A 405 -8.41 -10.21 -20.25
CA SER A 405 -9.67 -10.24 -20.99
C SER A 405 -9.58 -11.00 -22.32
N LYS A 406 -8.39 -11.54 -22.64
CA LYS A 406 -8.08 -12.34 -23.85
C LYS A 406 -8.29 -11.59 -25.17
N ILE A 407 -8.03 -10.28 -25.17
CA ILE A 407 -7.91 -9.41 -26.35
C ILE A 407 -6.50 -8.84 -26.31
#